data_AF-A0A968M599-F1
#
_entry.id   AF-A0A968M599-F1
#
_cell.length_a   1.000
_cell.length_b   1.000
_cell.length_c   1.000
_cell.angle_alpha   90.00
_cell.angle_beta   90.00
_cell.angle_gamma   90.00
#
_symmetry.space_group_name_H-M   'P 1'
#
loop_
_entity.id
_entity.type
_entity.pdbx_description
1 polymer ?
#
loop_
_entity_poly.entity_id
_entity_poly.type
_entity_poly.pdbx_seq_one_letter_code
_entity_poly.pdbx_strand_id
1 'polypeptide(L)'
;MDCCAADPALPDRQWQVYSRLNLIVDPQGQQPDQLNSVVFAQHRVSGQLRVIYEGLPPQAQDLDFVMAVPLAWSRTVPAHLLIRDHRGLFQSDLAADQAVIWSPSAGSEQGVNREKRQPQHPSDFSEVVGWDPQAAERVLFMIGNFGEDAEVVSVGTSPPDQRRSLPAERLSASLNPDPNWTSPLQIQPLDWTSAVPVSPGPLCHFLKR
;
A
#
# COMPACT_ATOMS: atom_id res chain seq x y z
N MET A 1 -8.17 -37.54 -0.14
CA MET A 1 -8.88 -36.44 0.55
C MET A 1 -8.34 -35.16 -0.03
N ASP A 2 -9.11 -34.56 -0.94
CA ASP A 2 -8.77 -33.31 -1.60
C ASP A 2 -8.74 -32.17 -0.58
N CYS A 3 -7.54 -31.65 -0.28
CA CYS A 3 -7.37 -30.46 0.55
C CYS A 3 -7.63 -29.15 -0.23
N CYS A 4 -8.03 -29.26 -1.49
CA CYS A 4 -8.36 -28.14 -2.39
C CYS A 4 -9.87 -27.86 -2.43
N ALA A 5 -10.58 -28.01 -1.31
CA ALA A 5 -11.85 -27.32 -1.18
C ALA A 5 -11.53 -25.81 -1.11
N ALA A 6 -11.68 -25.14 -2.25
CA ALA A 6 -11.58 -23.70 -2.34
C ALA A 6 -12.59 -23.10 -1.36
N ASP A 7 -12.10 -22.42 -0.33
CA ASP A 7 -12.92 -21.50 0.44
C ASP A 7 -13.03 -20.20 -0.38
N PRO A 8 -14.20 -19.87 -0.95
CA PRO A 8 -14.38 -18.69 -1.79
C PRO A 8 -14.32 -17.36 -1.01
N ALA A 9 -14.12 -17.36 0.31
CA ALA A 9 -14.34 -16.21 1.18
C ALA A 9 -13.13 -15.32 1.52
N LEU A 10 -11.92 -15.57 1.00
CA LEU A 10 -10.75 -14.69 1.23
C LEU A 10 -10.52 -13.71 0.05
N PRO A 11 -10.77 -12.39 0.20
CA PRO A 11 -10.72 -11.44 -0.91
C PRO A 11 -9.34 -11.22 -1.53
N ASP A 12 -8.27 -11.47 -0.77
CA ASP A 12 -6.88 -11.49 -1.27
C ASP A 12 -6.72 -12.39 -2.51
N ARG A 13 -7.53 -13.45 -2.60
CA ARG A 13 -7.48 -14.40 -3.72
C ARG A 13 -8.33 -14.01 -4.91
N GLN A 14 -9.19 -13.00 -4.81
CA GLN A 14 -10.04 -12.56 -5.92
C GLN A 14 -9.41 -11.43 -6.73
N TRP A 15 -8.55 -10.63 -6.10
CA TRP A 15 -7.95 -9.45 -6.71
C TRP A 15 -6.43 -9.55 -6.76
N GLN A 16 -5.85 -9.01 -7.82
CA GLN A 16 -4.43 -8.71 -7.91
C GLN A 16 -4.28 -7.21 -7.96
N VAL A 17 -3.37 -6.65 -7.16
CA VAL A 17 -3.18 -5.21 -7.04
C VAL A 17 -1.78 -4.83 -7.47
N TYR A 18 -1.65 -3.68 -8.13
CA TYR A 18 -0.36 -3.17 -8.57
C TYR A 18 -0.40 -1.65 -8.63
N SER A 19 0.78 -1.05 -8.48
CA SER A 19 0.98 0.39 -8.65
C SER A 19 1.77 0.65 -9.91
N ARG A 20 1.39 1.70 -10.65
CA ARG A 20 2.18 2.28 -11.72
C ARG A 20 2.64 3.65 -11.27
N LEU A 21 3.95 3.84 -11.22
CA LEU A 21 4.60 5.12 -11.01
C LEU A 21 4.87 5.77 -12.36
N ASN A 22 4.54 7.05 -12.53
CA ASN A 22 4.90 7.80 -13.74
C ASN A 22 5.71 9.03 -13.33
N LEU A 23 6.95 9.07 -13.81
CA LEU A 23 7.84 10.22 -13.71
C LEU A 23 7.67 11.08 -14.96
N ILE A 24 7.27 12.33 -14.76
CA ILE A 24 7.16 13.37 -15.78
C ILE A 24 8.36 14.28 -15.58
N VAL A 25 9.26 14.30 -16.55
CA VAL A 25 10.47 15.14 -16.51
C VAL A 25 10.31 16.29 -17.50
N ASP A 26 10.60 17.51 -17.07
CA ASP A 26 10.73 18.65 -17.99
C ASP A 26 12.22 18.94 -18.26
N PRO A 27 12.76 18.48 -19.39
CA PRO A 27 14.17 18.69 -19.71
C PRO A 27 14.54 20.16 -19.94
N GLN A 28 13.57 21.05 -20.13
CA GLN A 28 13.81 22.50 -20.28
C GLN A 28 13.72 23.25 -18.95
N GLY A 29 13.29 22.60 -17.87
CA GLY A 29 13.14 23.19 -16.54
C GLY A 29 12.10 24.30 -16.45
N GLN A 30 11.09 24.30 -17.34
CA GLN A 30 9.99 25.26 -17.28
C GLN A 30 8.93 24.87 -16.25
N GLN A 31 8.86 23.59 -15.90
CA GLN A 31 8.02 23.01 -14.86
C GLN A 31 8.87 22.13 -13.94
N PRO A 32 8.49 21.98 -12.65
CA PRO A 32 9.11 21.00 -11.79
C PRO A 32 8.82 19.58 -12.31
N ASP A 33 9.81 18.69 -12.18
CA ASP A 33 9.62 17.26 -12.43
C ASP A 33 8.55 16.72 -11.48
N GLN A 34 7.71 15.80 -11.95
CA GLN A 34 6.61 15.25 -11.16
C GLN A 34 6.63 13.73 -11.14
N LEU A 35 6.43 13.14 -9.96
CA LEU A 35 6.17 11.70 -9.83
C LEU A 35 4.75 11.49 -9.33
N ASN A 36 3.94 10.83 -10.14
CA ASN A 36 2.58 10.45 -9.76
C ASN A 36 2.41 8.93 -9.76
N SER A 37 1.31 8.47 -9.20
CA SER A 37 1.04 7.04 -9.08
C SER A 37 -0.42 6.69 -9.30
N VAL A 38 -0.66 5.53 -9.87
CA VAL A 38 -2.00 4.96 -10.04
C VAL A 38 -1.98 3.54 -9.52
N VAL A 39 -2.89 3.23 -8.60
CA VAL A 39 -3.09 1.88 -8.08
C VAL A 39 -4.28 1.25 -8.79
N PHE A 40 -4.06 0.03 -9.25
CA PHE A 40 -5.07 -0.76 -9.92
C PHE A 40 -5.40 -2.02 -9.14
N ALA A 41 -6.64 -2.49 -9.30
CA ALA A 41 -7.06 -3.82 -8.90
C ALA A 41 -7.60 -4.56 -10.12
N GLN A 42 -7.06 -5.73 -10.39
CA GLN A 42 -7.51 -6.66 -11.42
C GLN A 42 -8.22 -7.83 -10.76
N HIS A 43 -9.47 -8.07 -11.14
CA HIS A 43 -10.20 -9.26 -10.72
C HIS A 43 -9.61 -10.48 -11.44
N ARG A 44 -9.14 -11.48 -10.69
CA ARG A 44 -8.36 -12.61 -11.22
C ARG A 44 -9.16 -13.53 -12.14
N VAL A 45 -10.47 -13.67 -11.90
CA VAL A 45 -11.33 -14.57 -12.68
C VAL A 45 -11.87 -13.89 -13.94
N SER A 46 -12.38 -12.67 -13.81
CA SER A 46 -12.97 -11.94 -14.96
C SER A 46 -11.96 -11.13 -15.75
N GLY A 47 -10.74 -10.97 -15.23
CA GLY A 47 -9.71 -10.09 -15.80
C GLY A 47 -10.01 -8.60 -15.69
N GLN A 48 -11.15 -8.22 -15.07
CA GLN A 48 -11.59 -6.83 -15.02
C GLN A 48 -10.60 -5.98 -14.24
N LEU A 49 -10.04 -4.98 -14.92
CA LEU A 49 -9.12 -4.02 -14.36
C LEU A 49 -9.86 -2.74 -13.93
N ARG A 50 -9.55 -2.23 -12.74
CA ARG A 50 -10.11 -0.98 -12.21
C ARG A 50 -9.02 -0.13 -11.58
N VAL A 51 -9.10 1.19 -11.78
CA VAL A 51 -8.32 2.15 -10.99
C VAL A 51 -8.94 2.25 -9.61
N ILE A 52 -8.17 1.94 -8.57
CA ILE A 52 -8.62 1.99 -7.18
C ILE A 52 -7.99 3.13 -6.39
N TYR A 53 -6.89 3.71 -6.88
CA TYR A 53 -6.34 4.95 -6.34
C TYR A 53 -5.56 5.74 -7.39
N GLU A 54 -5.62 7.06 -7.31
CA GLU A 54 -4.79 7.96 -8.10
C GLU A 54 -4.11 8.91 -7.11
N GLY A 55 -2.79 8.79 -7.00
CA GLY A 55 -1.93 9.70 -6.26
C GLY A 55 -1.42 10.77 -7.21
N LEU A 56 -2.03 11.95 -7.16
CA LEU A 56 -1.60 13.12 -7.92
C LEU A 56 -1.05 14.17 -6.96
N PRO A 57 0.11 14.77 -7.24
CA PRO A 57 0.61 15.88 -6.45
C PRO A 57 -0.41 17.04 -6.53
N PRO A 58 -0.92 17.54 -5.39
CA PRO A 58 -1.80 18.69 -5.40
C PRO A 58 -1.03 19.93 -5.86
N GLN A 59 -1.49 20.55 -6.95
CA GLN A 59 -0.86 21.76 -7.54
C GLN A 59 -0.75 22.95 -6.56
N ALA A 60 -1.49 22.93 -5.45
CA ALA A 60 -1.55 24.02 -4.48
C ALA A 60 -0.57 23.88 -3.30
N GLN A 61 0.16 22.77 -3.16
CA GLN A 61 1.03 22.50 -2.00
C GLN A 61 2.51 22.35 -2.36
N ASP A 62 2.90 22.77 -3.57
CA ASP A 62 4.24 22.63 -4.15
C ASP A 62 4.79 21.19 -4.22
N LEU A 63 4.08 20.17 -3.71
CA LEU A 63 4.48 18.77 -3.77
C LEU A 63 4.75 18.35 -5.21
N ASP A 64 5.85 17.65 -5.42
CA ASP A 64 6.29 17.19 -6.74
C ASP A 64 6.27 15.66 -6.85
N PHE A 65 6.05 14.92 -5.74
CA PHE A 65 5.83 13.48 -5.80
C PHE A 65 4.65 12.98 -4.95
N VAL A 66 3.99 11.95 -5.49
CA VAL A 66 3.04 11.07 -4.78
C VAL A 66 3.26 9.63 -5.23
N MET A 67 3.66 8.78 -4.28
CA MET A 67 3.81 7.34 -4.44
C MET A 67 2.74 6.60 -3.64
N ALA A 68 1.81 5.98 -4.35
CA ALA A 68 0.80 5.10 -3.79
C ALA A 68 1.22 3.64 -3.95
N VAL A 69 1.44 2.96 -2.83
CA VAL A 69 1.97 1.59 -2.78
C VAL A 69 0.99 0.68 -2.04
N PRO A 70 0.47 -0.39 -2.65
CA PRO A 70 -0.28 -1.42 -1.94
C PRO A 70 0.62 -2.10 -0.90
N LEU A 71 0.19 -2.12 0.36
CA LEU A 71 0.94 -2.78 1.43
C LEU A 71 0.41 -4.17 1.73
N ALA A 72 -0.85 -4.27 2.16
CA ALA A 72 -1.40 -5.53 2.62
C ALA A 72 -2.94 -5.52 2.65
N TRP A 73 -3.52 -6.71 2.54
CA TRP A 73 -4.92 -6.94 2.87
C TRP A 73 -5.13 -7.07 4.38
N SER A 74 -6.23 -6.54 4.89
CA SER A 74 -6.66 -6.78 6.25
C SER A 74 -7.02 -8.26 6.44
N ARG A 75 -6.94 -8.73 7.68
CA ARG A 75 -7.34 -10.11 8.05
C ARG A 75 -8.84 -10.24 8.32
N THR A 76 -9.62 -9.18 8.12
CA THR A 76 -11.07 -9.14 8.33
C THR A 76 -11.82 -9.75 7.16
N VAL A 77 -13.09 -10.07 7.37
CA VAL A 77 -14.03 -10.43 6.30
C VAL A 77 -15.23 -9.46 6.39
N PRO A 78 -15.49 -8.62 5.38
CA PRO A 78 -14.70 -8.47 4.15
C PRO A 78 -13.29 -7.91 4.42
N ALA A 79 -12.34 -8.27 3.56
CA ALA A 79 -10.97 -7.77 3.62
C ALA A 79 -10.86 -6.44 2.88
N HIS A 80 -10.02 -5.57 3.42
CA HIS A 80 -9.74 -4.24 2.94
C HIS A 80 -8.28 -4.15 2.52
N LEU A 81 -7.99 -3.49 1.40
CA LEU A 81 -6.62 -3.24 0.99
C LEU A 81 -6.11 -1.97 1.66
N LEU A 82 -4.94 -2.05 2.29
CA LEU A 82 -4.17 -0.90 2.71
C LEU A 82 -3.22 -0.47 1.60
N ILE A 83 -3.32 0.81 1.23
CA ILE A 83 -2.43 1.52 0.34
C ILE A 83 -1.73 2.59 1.16
N ARG A 84 -0.41 2.65 1.10
CA ARG A 84 0.38 3.78 1.59
C ARG A 84 0.41 4.85 0.52
N ASP A 85 -0.07 6.04 0.84
CA ASP A 85 0.11 7.24 0.03
C ASP A 85 1.22 8.06 0.68
N HIS A 86 2.39 8.05 0.05
CA HIS A 86 3.57 8.80 0.45
C HIS A 86 3.77 9.96 -0.52
N ARG A 87 3.78 11.19 0.00
CA ARG A 87 3.88 12.40 -0.82
C ARG A 87 4.88 13.37 -0.26
N GLY A 88 5.46 14.20 -1.10
CA GLY A 88 6.47 15.14 -0.65
C GLY A 88 7.03 16.01 -1.76
N LEU A 89 8.16 16.62 -1.42
CA LEU A 89 9.01 17.40 -2.28
C LEU A 89 10.34 16.66 -2.52
N PHE A 90 10.76 16.51 -3.77
CA PHE A 90 12.05 15.95 -4.13
C PHE A 90 13.17 16.75 -3.47
N GLN A 91 14.19 16.03 -2.99
CA GLN A 91 15.37 16.62 -2.36
C GLN A 91 15.08 17.42 -1.06
N SER A 92 13.94 17.17 -0.42
CA SER A 92 13.59 17.77 0.87
C SER A 92 13.28 16.70 1.93
N ASP A 93 13.19 17.13 3.18
CA ASP A 93 12.64 16.38 4.31
C ASP A 93 11.12 16.54 4.44
N LEU A 94 10.48 17.32 3.56
CA LEU A 94 9.04 17.54 3.54
C LEU A 94 8.34 16.36 2.87
N ALA A 95 7.98 15.37 3.68
CA ALA A 95 7.17 14.24 3.27
C ALA A 95 6.05 13.96 4.26
N ALA A 96 4.94 13.44 3.75
CA ALA A 96 3.80 13.05 4.54
C ALA A 96 3.29 11.69 4.08
N ASP A 97 2.88 10.88 5.05
CA ASP A 97 2.19 9.63 4.81
C ASP A 97 0.70 9.74 5.10
N GLN A 98 -0.06 8.96 4.35
CA GLN A 98 -1.48 8.75 4.57
C GLN A 98 -1.81 7.29 4.28
N ALA A 99 -2.59 6.68 5.17
CA ALA A 99 -3.19 5.39 4.87
C ALA A 99 -4.43 5.61 4.02
N VAL A 100 -4.51 4.91 2.89
CA VAL A 100 -5.69 4.84 2.03
C VAL A 100 -6.20 3.40 2.08
N ILE A 101 -7.46 3.23 2.47
CA ILE A 101 -8.08 1.93 2.65
C ILE A 101 -9.11 1.75 1.53
N TRP A 102 -8.95 0.70 0.74
CA TRP A 102 -9.87 0.34 -0.33
C TRP A 102 -10.69 -0.90 0.01
N SER A 103 -11.98 -0.85 -0.26
CA SER A 103 -12.94 -1.93 -0.01
C SER A 103 -13.52 -2.46 -1.33
N PRO A 104 -13.29 -3.73 -1.70
CA PRO A 104 -13.82 -4.30 -2.95
C PRO A 104 -15.35 -4.46 -2.97
N SER A 105 -15.96 -4.59 -1.78
CA SER A 105 -17.37 -4.94 -1.58
C SER A 105 -18.36 -3.77 -1.62
N ALA A 106 -17.88 -2.52 -1.72
CA ALA A 106 -18.74 -1.36 -1.90
C ALA A 106 -19.16 -1.28 -3.37
N GLY A 107 -20.16 -2.08 -3.75
CA GLY A 107 -20.65 -2.30 -5.12
C GLY A 107 -21.27 -1.09 -5.81
N SER A 108 -20.59 0.06 -5.86
CA SER A 108 -20.97 1.13 -6.76
C SER A 108 -20.08 1.07 -7.99
N GLU A 109 -20.70 0.81 -9.15
CA GLU A 109 -20.09 0.99 -10.47
C GLU A 109 -19.73 2.47 -10.74
N GLN A 110 -19.96 3.38 -9.78
CA GLN A 110 -19.78 4.82 -9.91
C GLN A 110 -18.90 5.46 -8.82
N GLY A 111 -18.31 4.70 -7.90
CA GLY A 111 -17.55 5.27 -6.80
C GLY A 111 -16.64 4.25 -6.12
N VAL A 112 -15.34 4.44 -6.25
CA VAL A 112 -14.36 3.70 -5.45
C VAL A 112 -14.47 4.19 -4.01
N ASN A 113 -14.97 3.36 -3.08
CA ASN A 113 -15.00 3.72 -1.66
C ASN A 113 -13.57 3.65 -1.09
N ARG A 114 -13.08 4.80 -0.62
CA ARG A 114 -11.74 4.97 -0.07
C ARG A 114 -11.84 5.70 1.25
N GLU A 115 -11.31 5.10 2.30
CA GLU A 115 -11.15 5.76 3.58
C GLU A 115 -9.70 6.26 3.70
N LYS A 116 -9.50 7.45 4.24
CA LYS A 116 -8.18 8.02 4.49
C LYS A 116 -7.93 8.15 5.99
N ARG A 117 -6.76 7.73 6.46
CA ARG A 117 -6.37 7.84 7.87
C ARG A 117 -4.98 8.43 8.03
N GLN A 118 -4.82 9.22 9.08
CA GLN A 118 -3.57 9.84 9.51
C GLN A 118 -3.58 9.94 11.04
N PRO A 119 -2.42 9.92 11.71
CA PRO A 119 -2.32 10.20 13.14
C PRO A 119 -2.90 11.58 13.48
N GLN A 120 -3.54 11.70 14.64
CA GLN A 120 -4.10 12.97 15.10
C GLN A 120 -3.04 13.94 15.61
N HIS A 121 -1.94 13.41 16.13
CA HIS A 121 -0.89 14.22 16.73
C HIS A 121 0.07 14.71 15.64
N PRO A 122 0.39 16.01 15.60
CA PRO A 122 1.45 16.51 14.75
C PRO A 122 2.77 15.88 15.20
N SER A 123 3.57 15.44 14.23
CA SER A 123 4.92 14.90 14.40
C SER A 123 5.72 15.31 13.17
N ASP A 124 7.03 15.48 13.31
CA ASP A 124 7.87 15.87 12.18
C ASP A 124 7.83 14.84 11.05
N PHE A 125 7.66 13.56 11.38
CA PHE A 125 7.36 12.51 10.41
C PHE A 125 6.27 11.56 10.88
N SER A 126 5.60 10.95 9.91
CA SER A 126 4.74 9.80 10.11
C SER A 126 4.91 8.83 8.94
N GLU A 127 4.83 7.52 9.21
CA GLU A 127 4.98 6.47 8.22
C GLU A 127 3.91 5.39 8.40
N VAL A 128 3.21 5.02 7.34
CA VAL A 128 2.28 3.86 7.37
C VAL A 128 3.10 2.58 7.41
N VAL A 129 2.94 1.82 8.50
CA VAL A 129 3.66 0.55 8.70
C VAL A 129 2.83 -0.64 8.22
N GLY A 130 1.52 -0.64 8.46
CA GLY A 130 0.65 -1.75 8.09
C GLY A 130 -0.65 -1.82 8.90
N TRP A 131 -1.35 -2.95 8.82
CA TRP A 131 -2.51 -3.22 9.67
C TRP A 131 -2.10 -3.54 11.11
N ASP A 132 -2.92 -3.14 12.08
CA ASP A 132 -2.73 -3.54 13.47
C ASP A 132 -3.16 -5.01 13.68
N PRO A 133 -2.23 -5.92 14.02
CA PRO A 133 -2.55 -7.34 14.16
C PRO A 133 -3.48 -7.66 15.34
N GLN A 134 -3.63 -6.74 16.30
CA GLN A 134 -4.49 -6.90 17.47
C GLN A 134 -5.81 -6.11 17.35
N ALA A 135 -5.92 -5.25 16.33
CA ALA A 135 -7.12 -4.46 16.07
C ALA A 135 -7.33 -4.37 14.55
N ALA A 136 -8.03 -5.36 14.00
CA ALA A 136 -8.03 -5.65 12.57
C ALA A 136 -8.57 -4.53 11.66
N GLU A 137 -9.26 -3.54 12.23
CA GLU A 137 -9.74 -2.34 11.54
C GLU A 137 -8.90 -1.10 11.82
N ARG A 138 -7.70 -1.22 12.39
CA ARG A 138 -6.79 -0.10 12.68
C ARG A 138 -5.49 -0.22 11.90
N VAL A 139 -4.89 0.91 11.58
CA VAL A 139 -3.64 1.02 10.83
C VAL A 139 -2.54 1.49 11.77
N LEU A 140 -1.38 0.85 11.71
CA LEU A 140 -0.20 1.25 12.44
C LEU A 140 0.55 2.34 11.67
N PHE A 141 0.87 3.40 12.40
CA PHE A 141 1.78 4.44 11.97
C PHE A 141 2.98 4.48 12.89
N MET A 142 4.17 4.62 12.33
CA MET A 142 5.34 5.08 13.08
C MET A 142 5.35 6.59 13.02
N ILE A 143 5.52 7.26 14.16
CA ILE A 143 5.53 8.72 14.28
C ILE A 143 6.72 9.16 15.13
N GLY A 144 7.23 10.36 14.90
CA GLY A 144 8.29 10.90 15.74
C GLY A 144 8.68 12.32 15.37
N ASN A 145 9.46 12.93 16.24
CA ASN A 145 10.12 14.21 16.00
C ASN A 145 11.60 13.96 15.70
N PHE A 146 12.22 14.85 14.94
CA PHE A 146 13.64 14.69 14.62
C PHE A 146 14.50 14.76 15.90
N GLY A 147 15.33 13.74 16.12
CA GLY A 147 16.18 13.63 17.31
C GLY A 147 15.53 12.97 18.53
N GLU A 148 14.28 12.49 18.40
CA GLU A 148 13.57 11.72 19.43
C GLU A 148 13.34 10.27 18.97
N ASP A 149 13.07 9.38 19.93
CA ASP A 149 12.69 8.00 19.62
C ASP A 149 11.31 7.95 18.96
N ALA A 150 11.20 7.19 17.87
CA ALA A 150 9.93 6.99 17.18
C ALA A 150 8.95 6.15 18.02
N GLU A 151 7.68 6.54 18.02
CA GLU A 151 6.58 5.79 18.62
C GLU A 151 5.74 5.10 17.53
N VAL A 152 5.07 4.00 17.87
CA VAL A 152 4.05 3.42 17.00
C VAL A 152 2.66 3.72 17.55
N VAL A 153 1.79 4.23 16.71
CA VAL A 153 0.39 4.51 17.03
C VAL A 153 -0.52 3.67 16.16
N SER A 154 -1.57 3.14 16.76
CA SER A 154 -2.64 2.44 16.07
C SER A 154 -3.79 3.43 15.85
N VAL A 155 -4.15 3.68 14.59
CA VAL A 155 -5.11 4.69 14.14
C VAL A 155 -6.35 4.01 13.58
N GLY A 156 -7.52 4.34 14.13
CA GLY A 156 -8.82 3.80 13.71
C GLY A 156 -9.70 4.85 13.02
N THR A 157 -10.97 4.50 12.81
CA THR A 157 -12.00 5.41 12.26
C THR A 157 -12.44 6.48 13.27
N SER A 158 -12.26 6.23 14.57
CA SER A 158 -12.70 7.09 15.66
C SER A 158 -11.58 7.35 16.67
N PRO A 159 -11.47 8.59 17.20
CA PRO A 159 -10.58 8.88 18.33
C PRO A 159 -10.90 8.02 19.56
N PRO A 160 -9.93 7.78 20.45
CA PRO A 160 -8.54 8.21 20.37
C PRO A 160 -7.63 7.26 19.56
N ASP A 161 -6.50 7.79 19.10
CA ASP A 161 -5.38 6.95 18.64
C ASP A 161 -4.80 6.17 19.82
N GLN A 162 -4.47 4.90 19.57
CA GLN A 162 -3.94 4.02 20.61
C GLN A 162 -2.43 3.96 20.48
N ARG A 163 -1.71 4.59 21.42
CA ARG A 163 -0.26 4.52 21.46
C ARG A 163 0.20 3.11 21.81
N ARG A 164 1.21 2.63 21.09
CA ARG A 164 1.90 1.38 21.39
C ARG A 164 3.39 1.64 21.50
N SER A 165 3.94 1.32 22.66
CA SER A 165 5.36 1.10 22.81
C SER A 165 5.70 -0.21 22.09
N LEU A 166 6.14 -0.14 20.83
CA LEU A 166 6.77 -1.28 20.19
C LEU A 166 8.29 -1.17 20.41
N PRO A 167 8.96 -2.23 20.89
CA PRO A 167 10.42 -2.22 20.98
C PRO A 167 11.01 -2.03 19.57
N ALA A 168 12.01 -1.16 19.44
CA ALA A 168 12.61 -0.70 18.18
C ALA A 168 13.01 -1.85 17.23
N GLU A 169 13.35 -3.03 17.77
CA GLU A 169 13.76 -4.23 17.01
C GLU A 169 12.68 -4.78 16.06
N ARG A 170 11.40 -4.44 16.23
CA ARG A 170 10.33 -4.95 15.36
C ARG A 170 10.03 -4.08 14.14
N LEU A 171 10.57 -2.87 14.08
CA LEU A 171 10.34 -1.94 12.96
C LEU A 171 11.14 -2.34 11.71
N SER A 172 12.35 -2.88 11.90
CA SER A 172 13.23 -3.31 10.80
C SER A 172 12.71 -4.53 10.02
N ALA A 173 11.81 -5.32 10.62
CA ALA A 173 11.28 -6.54 10.00
C ALA A 173 10.08 -6.29 9.07
N SER A 174 9.41 -5.13 9.19
CA SER A 174 8.24 -4.77 8.35
C SER A 174 8.61 -4.09 7.04
N LEU A 175 9.85 -3.60 6.93
CA LEU A 175 10.38 -2.91 5.74
C LEU A 175 11.22 -3.83 4.84
N ASN A 176 11.54 -5.05 5.30
CA ASN A 176 12.19 -6.04 4.46
C ASN A 176 11.11 -6.95 3.83
N PRO A 177 10.89 -6.92 2.51
CA PRO A 177 10.29 -8.06 1.85
C PRO A 177 11.14 -9.30 2.20
N ASP A 178 10.46 -10.41 2.49
CA ASP A 178 11.09 -11.67 2.90
C ASP A 178 12.36 -11.94 2.06
N PRO A 179 13.55 -12.15 2.66
CA PRO A 179 14.80 -12.36 1.92
C PRO A 179 14.77 -13.60 1.01
N ASN A 180 13.75 -14.46 1.12
CA ASN A 180 13.50 -15.58 0.22
C ASN A 180 12.78 -15.22 -1.10
N TRP A 181 12.58 -13.94 -1.43
CA TRP A 181 12.21 -13.51 -2.80
C TRP A 181 13.38 -13.65 -3.79
N THR A 182 14.03 -14.82 -3.83
CA THR A 182 14.91 -15.23 -4.93
C THR A 182 14.11 -16.06 -5.93
N SER A 183 13.16 -15.43 -6.61
CA SER A 183 12.82 -15.87 -7.96
C SER A 183 13.41 -14.82 -8.89
N PRO A 184 14.43 -15.14 -9.71
CA PRO A 184 14.90 -14.19 -10.70
C PRO A 184 13.71 -13.89 -11.62
N LEU A 185 13.20 -12.66 -11.53
CA LEU A 185 12.35 -12.10 -12.58
C LEU A 185 13.23 -12.09 -13.83
N GLN A 186 13.11 -13.14 -14.65
CA GLN A 186 13.61 -13.11 -16.02
C GLN A 186 12.72 -12.13 -16.77
N ILE A 187 13.12 -10.86 -16.74
CA ILE A 187 12.55 -9.80 -17.57
C ILE A 187 13.01 -10.12 -18.99
N GLN A 188 12.23 -10.89 -19.74
CA GLN A 188 12.34 -10.85 -21.19
C GLN A 188 11.84 -9.47 -21.66
N PRO A 189 12.46 -8.86 -22.69
CA PRO A 189 11.98 -7.61 -23.24
C PRO A 189 10.61 -7.87 -23.88
N LEU A 190 9.53 -7.57 -23.16
CA LEU A 190 8.17 -7.61 -23.69
C LEU A 190 7.92 -6.37 -24.53
N ASP A 191 7.46 -6.59 -25.77
CA ASP A 191 6.73 -5.61 -26.56
C ASP A 191 5.58 -5.04 -25.71
N TRP A 192 5.61 -3.72 -25.50
CA TRP A 192 4.84 -2.99 -24.48
C TRP A 192 3.32 -2.92 -24.75
N THR A 193 2.82 -3.64 -25.74
CA THR A 193 1.39 -3.68 -26.10
C THR A 193 0.58 -4.69 -25.26
N SER A 194 1.21 -5.60 -24.52
CA SER A 194 0.50 -6.41 -23.51
C SER A 194 1.44 -6.88 -22.40
N ALA A 195 1.11 -6.57 -21.15
CA ALA A 195 1.76 -7.15 -19.97
C ALA A 195 0.78 -8.15 -19.34
N VAL A 196 0.78 -9.38 -19.85
CA VAL A 196 0.17 -10.51 -19.13
C VAL A 196 1.25 -11.08 -18.22
N PRO A 197 1.09 -11.06 -16.88
CA PRO A 197 2.05 -11.72 -16.01
C PRO A 197 2.04 -13.22 -16.26
N VAL A 198 3.22 -13.81 -16.43
CA VAL A 198 3.39 -15.26 -16.45
C VAL A 198 2.91 -15.81 -15.11
N SER A 199 1.92 -16.70 -15.14
CA SER A 199 1.31 -17.29 -13.95
C SER A 199 2.38 -17.98 -13.09
N PRO A 200 2.61 -17.54 -11.84
CA PRO A 200 3.45 -18.31 -10.93
C PRO A 200 2.66 -19.54 -10.51
N GLY A 201 3.24 -20.73 -10.73
CA GLY A 201 2.69 -22.00 -10.26
C GLY A 201 2.40 -22.00 -8.75
N PRO A 202 1.57 -22.94 -8.26
CA PRO A 202 1.05 -22.90 -6.90
C PRO A 202 2.16 -23.04 -5.85
N LEU A 203 2.29 -22.03 -4.98
CA LEU A 203 3.17 -22.05 -3.82
C LEU A 203 2.53 -22.88 -2.70
N CYS A 204 2.96 -24.15 -2.56
CA CYS A 204 2.66 -24.96 -1.38
C CYS A 204 3.70 -24.69 -0.29
N HIS A 205 3.30 -24.07 0.83
CA HIS A 205 4.15 -24.02 2.03
C HIS A 205 3.96 -25.28 2.88
N PHE A 206 5.07 -25.97 3.15
CA PHE A 206 5.16 -27.09 4.08
C PHE A 206 5.06 -26.59 5.53
N LEU A 207 4.03 -27.03 6.26
CA LEU A 207 4.03 -27.03 7.72
C LEU A 207 4.85 -28.23 8.21
N LYS A 208 6.00 -27.98 8.86
CA LYS A 208 6.62 -28.97 9.75
C LYS A 208 6.16 -28.70 11.18
N ARG A 209 5.80 -29.80 11.85
CA ARG A 209 5.34 -29.89 13.25
C ARG A 209 6.40 -29.44 14.24
#